data_AF-A0A6I7XDV9-F1
#
_entry.id   AF-A0A6I7XDV9-F1
#
_cell.length_a   1.000
_cell.length_b   1.000
_cell.length_c   1.000
_cell.angle_alpha   90.00
_cell.angle_beta   90.00
_cell.angle_gamma   90.00
#
_symmetry.space_group_name_H-M   'P 1'
#
loop_
_entity.id
_entity.type
_entity.pdbx_description
1 polymer ?
#
loop_
_entity_poly.entity_id
_entity_poly.type
_entity_poly.pdbx_seq_one_letter_code
_entity_poly.pdbx_strand_id
1 'polypeptide(L)'
;MSMRTKDFSKKTHSVRVIQEMDAGNLVKKAHSVCTFQGQEYYVLDNGNLYDSILKREVPLARMFRYIKCVRNSYGVMIAKKSNTCAKLMEVKFIKKSKKVS
;
A
#
# COMPACT_ATOMS: atom_id res chain seq x y z
N MET A 1 -6.31 -3.73 -18.18
CA MET A 1 -5.72 -2.44 -17.80
C MET A 1 -5.73 -2.28 -16.29
N SER A 2 -4.64 -1.85 -15.65
CA SER A 2 -4.58 -1.55 -14.21
C SER A 2 -4.91 -0.07 -13.98
N MET A 3 -5.75 0.24 -13.01
CA MET A 3 -6.21 1.60 -12.72
C MET A 3 -5.28 2.26 -11.71
N ARG A 4 -4.90 3.53 -11.92
CA ARG A 4 -4.04 4.26 -10.98
C ARG A 4 -4.83 4.71 -9.75
N THR A 5 -4.17 4.78 -8.60
CA THR A 5 -4.80 5.19 -7.33
C THR A 5 -5.44 6.57 -7.39
N LYS A 6 -4.86 7.50 -8.16
CA LYS A 6 -5.41 8.86 -8.36
C LYS A 6 -6.74 8.88 -9.11
N ASP A 7 -7.03 7.85 -9.91
CA ASP A 7 -8.24 7.73 -10.71
C ASP A 7 -9.34 6.95 -9.95
N PHE A 8 -9.04 6.49 -8.73
CA PHE A 8 -9.99 5.73 -7.90
C PHE A 8 -11.09 6.63 -7.33
N SER A 9 -12.32 6.12 -7.41
CA SER A 9 -13.49 6.71 -6.76
C SER A 9 -14.35 5.61 -6.17
N LYS A 10 -14.68 5.72 -4.88
CA LYS A 10 -15.54 4.75 -4.16
C LYS A 10 -16.94 4.63 -4.78
N LYS A 11 -17.39 5.65 -5.52
CA LYS A 11 -18.70 5.64 -6.21
C LYS A 11 -18.68 4.64 -7.37
N THR A 12 -17.67 4.72 -8.22
CA THR A 12 -17.57 3.98 -9.49
C THR A 12 -16.69 2.72 -9.42
N HIS A 13 -15.92 2.54 -8.35
CA HIS A 13 -14.93 1.48 -8.23
C HIS A 13 -15.08 0.70 -6.92
N SER A 14 -14.75 -0.59 -6.96
CA SER A 14 -14.63 -1.47 -5.81
C SER A 14 -13.16 -1.87 -5.60
N VAL A 15 -12.86 -2.33 -4.39
CA VAL A 15 -11.55 -2.83 -4.00
C VAL A 15 -11.64 -4.35 -3.95
N ARG A 16 -10.78 -5.04 -4.70
CA ARG A 16 -10.64 -6.49 -4.63
C ARG A 16 -9.32 -6.84 -3.95
N VAL A 17 -9.41 -7.67 -2.91
CA VAL A 17 -8.24 -8.27 -2.27
C VAL A 17 -7.68 -9.35 -3.20
N ILE A 18 -6.37 -9.28 -3.46
CA ILE A 18 -5.66 -10.27 -4.27
C ILE A 18 -5.07 -11.33 -3.35
N GLN A 19 -4.17 -10.89 -2.46
CA GLN A 19 -3.40 -11.78 -1.60
C GLN A 19 -2.86 -11.02 -0.38
N GLU A 20 -2.36 -11.76 0.60
CA GLU A 20 -1.52 -11.20 1.66
C GLU A 20 -0.19 -10.73 1.08
N MET A 21 0.28 -9.59 1.58
CA MET A 21 1.57 -9.01 1.26
C MET A 21 2.47 -9.11 2.49
N ASP A 22 3.53 -9.91 2.36
CA ASP A 22 4.63 -9.98 3.32
C ASP A 22 5.66 -8.87 3.09
N ALA A 23 6.69 -8.83 3.93
CA ALA A 23 7.76 -7.85 3.84
C ALA A 23 8.57 -7.97 2.53
N GLY A 24 8.81 -9.19 2.04
CA GLY A 24 9.57 -9.42 0.81
C GLY A 24 8.84 -8.90 -0.43
N ASN A 25 7.54 -9.15 -0.52
CA ASN A 25 6.68 -8.65 -1.59
C ASN A 25 6.50 -7.13 -1.50
N LEU A 26 6.49 -6.58 -0.29
CA LEU A 26 6.47 -5.12 -0.10
C LEU A 26 7.72 -4.49 -0.72
N VAL A 27 8.93 -4.93 -0.34
CA VAL A 27 10.18 -4.34 -0.86
C VAL A 27 10.21 -4.36 -2.38
N LYS A 28 9.78 -5.47 -3.01
CA LYS A 28 9.80 -5.61 -4.48
C LYS A 28 8.81 -4.72 -5.21
N LYS A 29 7.70 -4.35 -4.58
CA LYS A 29 6.57 -3.68 -5.24
C LYS A 29 6.37 -2.24 -4.78
N ALA A 30 6.86 -1.86 -3.61
CA ALA A 30 6.58 -0.58 -2.97
C ALA A 30 7.56 0.52 -3.41
N HIS A 31 7.04 1.72 -3.65
CA HIS A 31 7.87 2.94 -3.78
C HIS A 31 7.83 3.77 -2.49
N SER A 32 6.67 3.83 -1.86
CA SER A 32 6.48 4.52 -0.59
C SER A 32 5.42 3.85 0.27
N VAL A 33 5.53 4.06 1.58
CA VAL A 33 4.61 3.54 2.58
C VAL A 33 4.14 4.66 3.50
N CYS A 34 2.93 4.54 4.02
CA CYS A 34 2.37 5.44 5.02
C CYS A 34 1.90 4.63 6.24
N THR A 35 2.22 5.10 7.44
CA THR A 35 1.84 4.44 8.68
C THR A 35 0.46 4.87 9.18
N PHE A 36 -0.06 4.19 10.19
CA PHE A 36 -1.30 4.62 10.87
C PHE A 36 -1.20 6.01 11.51
N GLN A 37 0.01 6.45 11.84
CA GLN A 37 0.28 7.78 12.40
C GLN A 37 0.47 8.85 11.32
N GLY A 38 0.31 8.51 10.04
CA GLY A 38 0.48 9.45 8.93
C GLY A 38 1.93 9.72 8.55
N GLN A 39 2.90 9.00 9.11
CA GLN A 39 4.29 9.12 8.69
C GLN A 39 4.47 8.49 7.31
N GLU A 40 5.19 9.18 6.43
CA GLU A 40 5.51 8.69 5.09
C GLU A 40 6.99 8.28 5.01
N TYR A 41 7.25 7.16 4.35
CA TYR A 41 8.60 6.66 4.11
C TYR A 41 8.77 6.23 2.66
N TYR A 42 9.97 6.37 2.12
CA TYR A 42 10.35 5.80 0.83
C TYR A 42 10.95 4.42 1.03
N VAL A 43 10.66 3.50 0.12
CA VAL A 43 11.30 2.17 0.16
C VAL A 43 12.61 2.25 -0.60
N LEU A 44 13.69 1.79 0.03
CA LEU A 44 15.02 1.75 -0.54
C LEU A 44 15.31 0.38 -1.16
N ASP A 45 16.25 0.34 -2.10
CA ASP A 45 16.66 -0.90 -2.81
C ASP A 45 17.26 -1.95 -1.86
N ASN A 46 17.84 -1.51 -0.74
CA ASN A 46 18.35 -2.39 0.32
C ASN A 46 17.23 -2.99 1.20
N GLY A 47 15.97 -2.67 0.92
CA GLY A 47 14.80 -3.14 1.67
C GLY A 47 14.47 -2.36 2.94
N ASN A 48 15.25 -1.32 3.28
CA ASN A 48 14.93 -0.40 4.36
C ASN A 48 13.94 0.67 3.91
N LEU A 49 13.45 1.42 4.89
CA LEU A 49 12.63 2.60 4.71
C LEU A 49 13.46 3.85 4.96
N TYR A 50 13.30 4.87 4.12
CA TYR A 50 13.89 6.18 4.33
C TYR A 50 12.86 7.17 4.87
N ASP A 51 13.18 7.75 6.02
CA ASP A 51 12.45 8.84 6.65
C ASP A 51 13.02 10.17 6.13
N SER A 52 12.26 10.88 5.29
CA SER A 52 12.72 12.13 4.68
C SER A 52 12.75 13.30 5.66
N ILE A 53 11.95 13.25 6.74
CA ILE A 53 11.88 14.31 7.75
C ILE A 53 13.09 14.20 8.68
N LEU A 54 13.33 13.00 9.21
CA LEU A 54 14.44 12.73 10.13
C LEU A 54 15.76 12.40 9.41
N LYS A 55 15.74 12.32 8.08
CA LYS A 55 16.89 12.00 7.20
C LYS A 55 17.61 10.73 7.64
N ARG A 56 16.86 9.65 7.88
CA ARG A 56 17.42 8.38 8.39
C ARG A 56 16.84 7.17 7.70
N GLU A 57 17.61 6.09 7.68
CA GLU A 57 17.12 4.76 7.35
C GLU A 57 16.49 4.08 8.56
N VAL A 58 15.40 3.37 8.31
CA VAL A 58 14.66 2.60 9.31
C VAL A 58 14.45 1.19 8.75
N PRO A 59 14.83 0.14 9.48
CA PRO A 59 14.58 -1.23 9.05
C PRO A 59 13.09 -1.49 8.82
N LEU A 60 12.73 -2.01 7.65
CA LEU A 60 11.33 -2.33 7.31
C LEU A 60 10.69 -3.24 8.36
N ALA A 61 11.44 -4.24 8.87
CA ALA A 61 10.95 -5.17 9.87
C ALA A 61 10.40 -4.47 11.13
N ARG A 62 10.98 -3.33 11.53
CA ARG A 62 10.50 -2.54 12.68
C ARG A 62 9.20 -1.80 12.38
N MET A 63 9.01 -1.40 11.13
CA MET A 63 7.89 -0.56 10.71
C MET A 63 6.73 -1.35 10.10
N PHE A 64 6.97 -2.57 9.63
CA PHE A 64 6.02 -3.37 8.84
C PHE A 64 4.64 -3.49 9.50
N ARG A 65 4.61 -3.70 10.82
CA ARG A 65 3.36 -3.79 11.59
C ARG A 65 2.54 -2.49 11.55
N TYR A 66 3.19 -1.33 11.47
CA TYR A 66 2.57 -0.01 11.51
C TYR A 66 2.20 0.54 10.14
N ILE A 67 2.61 -0.13 9.06
CA ILE A 67 2.26 0.27 7.69
C ILE A 67 0.75 0.14 7.49
N LYS A 68 0.10 1.27 7.21
CA LYS A 68 -1.33 1.36 6.90
C LYS A 68 -1.56 1.22 5.41
N CYS A 69 -0.77 1.88 4.58
CA CYS A 69 -0.84 1.72 3.14
C CYS A 69 0.51 1.80 2.43
N VAL A 70 0.57 1.22 1.24
CA VAL A 70 1.73 1.24 0.34
C VAL A 70 1.28 1.75 -1.03
N ARG A 71 2.13 2.57 -1.65
CA ARG A 71 1.93 3.11 -2.99
C ARG A 71 2.98 2.54 -3.94
N ASN A 72 2.55 2.20 -5.16
CA ASN A 72 3.41 1.79 -6.25
C ASN A 72 3.00 2.38 -7.58
N SER A 73 3.84 2.23 -8.60
CA SER A 73 3.62 2.76 -9.95
C SER A 73 2.47 2.05 -10.68
N TYR A 74 2.13 0.83 -10.26
CA TYR A 74 1.10 -0.01 -10.87
C TYR A 74 -0.34 0.33 -10.47
N GLY A 75 -0.53 1.29 -9.56
CA GLY A 75 -1.85 1.69 -9.06
C GLY A 75 -2.49 0.68 -8.10
N VAL A 76 -1.69 -0.27 -7.61
CA VAL A 76 -2.10 -1.22 -6.58
C VAL A 76 -1.85 -0.53 -5.24
N MET A 77 -2.93 -0.16 -4.55
CA MET A 77 -2.83 0.28 -3.17
C MET A 77 -2.78 -0.98 -2.31
N ILE A 78 -1.82 -1.12 -1.41
CA ILE A 78 -1.80 -2.22 -0.45
C ILE A 78 -2.22 -1.60 0.88
N ALA A 79 -3.12 -2.22 1.64
CA ALA A 79 -3.62 -1.60 2.86
C ALA A 79 -3.95 -2.58 3.98
N LYS A 80 -3.74 -2.12 5.22
CA LYS A 80 -4.37 -2.67 6.41
C LYS A 80 -5.71 -1.96 6.64
N LYS A 81 -6.78 -2.73 6.83
CA LYS A 81 -8.16 -2.20 6.84
C LYS A 81 -8.54 -1.48 8.14
N SER A 82 -7.93 -1.84 9.27
CA SER A 82 -8.44 -1.44 10.59
C SER A 82 -7.36 -1.13 11.64
N ASN A 83 -6.33 -1.98 11.79
CA ASN A 83 -5.34 -1.80 12.86
C ASN A 83 -3.96 -2.40 12.52
N THR A 84 -3.00 -2.19 13.42
CA THR A 84 -1.61 -2.63 13.28
C THR A 84 -1.44 -4.16 13.33
N CYS A 85 -2.38 -4.89 13.94
CA CYS A 85 -2.38 -6.36 13.99
C CYS A 85 -2.91 -7.00 12.70
N ALA A 86 -3.62 -6.25 11.86
CA ALA A 86 -4.13 -6.76 10.60
C ALA A 86 -2.99 -7.12 9.64
N LYS A 87 -3.23 -8.13 8.81
CA LYS A 87 -2.36 -8.48 7.69
C LYS A 87 -2.40 -7.38 6.64
N LEU A 88 -1.25 -7.11 6.04
CA LEU A 88 -1.14 -6.18 4.94
C LEU A 88 -1.62 -6.90 3.67
N MET A 89 -2.64 -6.37 2.99
CA MET A 89 -3.25 -7.04 1.85
C MET A 89 -2.98 -6.27 0.56
N GLU A 90 -2.54 -6.97 -0.49
CA GLU A 90 -2.45 -6.43 -1.84
C GLU A 90 -3.86 -6.29 -2.42
N VAL A 91 -4.24 -5.09 -2.85
CA VAL A 91 -5.58 -4.83 -3.40
C VAL A 91 -5.54 -4.16 -4.77
N LYS A 92 -6.46 -4.56 -5.64
CA LYS A 92 -6.67 -3.96 -6.96
C LYS A 92 -7.97 -3.19 -7.00
N PHE A 93 -7.95 -2.04 -7.67
CA PHE A 93 -9.17 -1.30 -7.98
C PHE A 93 -9.84 -1.88 -9.21
N ILE A 94 -11.14 -2.13 -9.12
CA ILE A 94 -11.97 -2.66 -10.21
C ILE A 94 -13.13 -1.71 -10.45
N LYS A 95 -13.42 -1.41 -11.71
CA LYS A 95 -14.62 -0.63 -12.09
C LYS A 95 -15.86 -1.45 -11.76
N LYS A 96 -16.81 -0.86 -11.03
CA LYS A 96 -18.11 -1.49 -10.81
C LYS A 96 -18.79 -1.61 -12.17
N SER A 97 -19.30 -2.79 -12.50
CA SER A 97 -20.19 -2.94 -13.64
C SER A 97 -21.42 -2.05 -13.39
N LYS A 98 -21.86 -1.29 -14.41
CA LYS A 98 -23.22 -0.76 -14.39
C LYS A 98 -24.11 -2.01 -14.35
N LYS A 99 -24.98 -2.14 -13.33
CA LYS A 99 -26.13 -3.04 -13.46
C LYS A 99 -26.88 -2.52 -14.69
N VAL A 100 -26.83 -3.28 -15.79
CA VAL A 100 -27.83 -3.16 -16.84
C VAL A 100 -29.05 -3.81 -16.22
N SER A 101 -29.94 -2.97 -15.71
CA SER A 101 -31.28 -3.37 -15.31
C SER A 101 -32.16 -3.44 -16.56
#